data_AF-A0A2V7RPZ8-F1
#
_entry.id   AF-A0A2V7RPZ8-F1
#
_cell.length_a   1.000
_cell.length_b   1.000
_cell.length_c   1.000
_cell.angle_alpha   90.00
_cell.angle_beta   90.00
_cell.angle_gamma   90.00
#
_symmetry.space_group_name_H-M   'P 1'
#
loop_
_entity.id
_entity.type
_entity.pdbx_description
1 polymer ?
#
loop_
_entity_poly.entity_id
_entity_poly.type
_entity_poly.pdbx_seq_one_letter_code
_entity_poly.pdbx_strand_id
1 'polypeptide(L)'
;MRRLQNRIGFALPLVVVFLVVLSFALAAGLAATAAEGSTSTAQRGQNRAYTIAEQGLQRFLVSRDSLCRQTGASCLGDPGVATSGFDSVQVNATGGYAVIVSRLLRPQLGIKDTIPALYFVRARGVDTTSKLRGGDTTTSVRAVGLMVQWSVVTMKVTGAWTSLSGLDKQGSAGQIDGNDQCGKKPPVAGIMVPQGDYTASGGFVPTGSPPLDTTKTLAQLDSLVTIDWNAIVNNNLLPADYTVPPDGFPDAAWFAADTSRWPVIRVHTNGYALPNAGRGIIIADSDFTISGSNMWQGIIMIGGKLTSNGNNTTSGTTVSGLNYKLPGAIQPPPGYINDNATANGTKSYVYNSCYISRATQRLRHYVALANTWIDDVPVW
;
A
#
# COMPACT_ATOMS: atom_id res chain seq x y z
N MET A 1 -36.52 100.35 12.05
CA MET A 1 -36.86 99.49 10.90
C MET A 1 -35.60 98.75 10.45
N ARG A 2 -35.55 97.42 10.63
CA ARG A 2 -34.39 96.57 10.33
C ARG A 2 -34.55 96.03 8.90
N ARG A 3 -33.69 96.45 7.96
CA ARG A 3 -33.66 95.92 6.59
C ARG A 3 -33.10 94.50 6.61
N LEU A 4 -33.93 93.51 6.29
CA LEU A 4 -33.48 92.16 5.94
C LEU A 4 -32.98 92.19 4.49
N GLN A 5 -31.66 92.14 4.30
CA GLN A 5 -31.05 91.95 2.99
C GLN A 5 -31.23 90.49 2.54
N ASN A 6 -31.73 90.30 1.32
CA ASN A 6 -31.82 89.01 0.62
C ASN A 6 -30.44 88.33 0.53
N ARG A 7 -30.24 87.24 1.29
CA ARG A 7 -29.13 86.29 1.13
C ARG A 7 -29.59 85.11 0.28
N ILE A 8 -29.59 85.26 -1.06
CA ILE A 8 -29.99 84.18 -1.99
C ILE A 8 -28.80 83.68 -2.85
N GLY A 9 -27.62 84.32 -2.76
CA GLY A 9 -26.45 83.99 -3.61
C GLY A 9 -25.50 82.89 -3.10
N PHE A 10 -25.57 82.47 -1.83
CA PHE A 10 -24.58 81.56 -1.22
C PHE A 10 -25.04 80.09 -1.14
N ALA A 11 -26.35 79.83 -1.27
CA ALA A 11 -26.91 78.49 -1.09
C ALA A 11 -26.55 77.55 -2.25
N LEU A 12 -26.60 78.03 -3.49
CA LEU A 12 -26.38 77.20 -4.69
C LEU A 12 -24.92 76.72 -4.83
N PRO A 13 -23.89 77.57 -4.66
CA PRO A 13 -22.49 77.11 -4.65
C PRO A 13 -22.21 76.10 -3.54
N LEU A 14 -22.80 76.31 -2.35
CA LEU A 14 -22.64 75.41 -1.22
C LEU A 14 -23.26 74.04 -1.46
N VAL A 15 -24.44 73.97 -2.09
CA VAL A 15 -25.08 72.70 -2.48
C VAL A 15 -24.25 71.95 -3.53
N VAL A 16 -23.66 72.66 -4.51
CA VAL A 16 -22.79 72.03 -5.51
C VAL A 16 -21.53 71.46 -4.87
N VAL A 17 -20.88 72.21 -3.97
CA VAL A 17 -19.72 71.72 -3.22
C VAL A 17 -20.09 70.50 -2.38
N PHE A 18 -21.23 70.53 -1.69
CA PHE A 18 -21.73 69.37 -0.93
C PHE A 18 -21.96 68.16 -1.82
N LEU A 19 -22.62 68.32 -2.98
CA LEU A 19 -22.86 67.22 -3.92
C LEU A 19 -21.55 66.61 -4.44
N VAL A 20 -20.55 67.45 -4.74
CA VAL A 20 -19.24 67.00 -5.21
C VAL A 20 -18.51 66.22 -4.11
N VAL A 21 -18.46 66.76 -2.88
CA VAL A 21 -17.84 66.07 -1.72
C VAL A 21 -18.56 64.76 -1.41
N LEU A 22 -19.89 64.74 -1.46
CA LEU A 22 -20.69 63.54 -1.20
C LEU A 22 -20.49 62.48 -2.29
N SER A 23 -20.34 62.90 -3.54
CA SER A 23 -20.03 62.02 -4.67
C SER A 23 -18.64 61.41 -4.53
N PHE A 24 -17.64 62.20 -4.15
CA PHE A 24 -16.29 61.70 -3.88
C PHE A 24 -16.27 60.73 -2.68
N ALA A 25 -17.01 61.05 -1.61
CA ALA A 25 -17.12 60.18 -0.44
C ALA A 25 -17.81 58.84 -0.78
N LEU A 26 -18.89 58.87 -1.57
CA LEU A 26 -19.57 57.66 -2.06
C LEU A 26 -18.67 56.83 -2.96
N ALA A 27 -17.96 57.45 -3.91
CA ALA A 27 -17.03 56.76 -4.80
C ALA A 27 -15.88 56.12 -4.02
N ALA A 28 -15.30 56.82 -3.05
CA ALA A 28 -14.26 56.29 -2.17
C ALA A 28 -14.78 55.13 -1.30
N GLY A 29 -15.98 55.25 -0.73
CA GLY A 29 -16.63 54.19 0.04
C GLY A 29 -16.88 52.93 -0.80
N LEU A 30 -17.43 53.08 -2.01
CA LEU A 30 -17.65 51.97 -2.95
C LEU A 30 -16.34 51.29 -3.36
N ALA A 31 -15.29 52.07 -3.64
CA ALA A 31 -13.97 51.54 -3.99
C ALA A 31 -13.34 50.77 -2.82
N ALA A 32 -13.44 51.29 -1.60
CA ALA A 32 -12.94 50.62 -0.39
C ALA A 32 -13.69 49.30 -0.13
N THR A 33 -15.02 49.31 -0.15
CA THR A 33 -15.82 48.08 0.04
C THR A 33 -15.59 47.05 -1.08
N ALA A 34 -15.40 47.50 -2.32
CA ALA A 34 -15.05 46.61 -3.42
C ALA A 34 -13.66 45.96 -3.23
N ALA A 35 -12.68 46.72 -2.75
CA ALA A 35 -11.34 46.23 -2.45
C ALA A 35 -11.32 45.25 -1.25
N GLU A 36 -12.10 45.52 -0.21
CA GLU A 36 -12.26 44.59 0.92
C GLU A 36 -12.95 43.29 0.49
N GLY A 37 -14.01 43.40 -0.32
CA GLY A 37 -14.73 42.25 -0.85
C GLY A 37 -13.85 41.36 -1.73
N SER A 38 -13.03 41.95 -2.60
CA SER A 38 -12.09 41.20 -3.44
C SER A 38 -10.98 40.54 -2.62
N THR A 39 -10.41 41.26 -1.64
CA THR A 39 -9.35 40.73 -0.75
C THR A 39 -9.87 39.59 0.11
N SER A 40 -11.05 39.73 0.71
CA SER A 40 -11.67 38.67 1.52
C SER A 40 -11.98 37.43 0.67
N THR A 41 -12.47 37.62 -0.55
CA THR A 41 -12.75 36.51 -1.48
C THR A 41 -11.47 35.81 -1.91
N ALA A 42 -10.40 36.57 -2.20
CA ALA A 42 -9.09 36.01 -2.53
C ALA A 42 -8.53 35.18 -1.37
N GLN A 43 -8.57 35.69 -0.14
CA GLN A 43 -8.11 34.95 1.04
C GLN A 43 -8.92 33.66 1.27
N ARG A 44 -10.25 33.71 1.10
CA ARG A 44 -11.10 32.51 1.18
C ARG A 44 -10.74 31.48 0.11
N GLY A 45 -10.53 31.93 -1.13
CA GLY A 45 -10.15 31.06 -2.24
C GLY A 45 -8.78 30.41 -2.03
N GLN A 46 -7.81 31.17 -1.52
CA GLN A 46 -6.47 30.67 -1.17
C GLN A 46 -6.52 29.63 -0.05
N ASN A 47 -7.28 29.88 1.02
CA ASN A 47 -7.45 28.92 2.11
C ASN A 47 -8.15 27.63 1.63
N ARG A 48 -9.18 27.75 0.78
CA ARG A 48 -9.85 26.58 0.19
C ARG A 48 -8.93 25.78 -0.73
N ALA A 49 -8.19 26.46 -1.60
CA ALA A 49 -7.23 25.82 -2.49
C ALA A 49 -6.14 25.07 -1.69
N TYR A 50 -5.68 25.64 -0.57
CA TYR A 50 -4.77 24.97 0.36
C TYR A 50 -5.39 23.68 0.93
N THR A 51 -6.60 23.76 1.51
CA THR A 51 -7.30 22.57 2.04
C THR A 51 -7.53 21.49 0.98
N ILE A 52 -7.90 21.87 -0.25
CA ILE A 52 -8.07 20.94 -1.38
C ILE A 52 -6.74 20.25 -1.70
N ALA A 53 -5.63 21.00 -1.72
CA ALA A 53 -4.30 20.47 -1.98
C ALA A 53 -3.87 19.46 -0.90
N GLU A 54 -4.08 19.79 0.38
CA GLU A 54 -3.78 18.88 1.51
C GLU A 54 -4.60 17.59 1.46
N GLN A 55 -5.91 17.70 1.22
CA GLN A 55 -6.79 16.53 1.11
C GLN A 55 -6.40 15.62 -0.06
N GLY A 56 -6.11 16.21 -1.21
CA GLY A 56 -5.64 15.47 -2.39
C GLY A 56 -4.32 14.76 -2.11
N LEU A 57 -3.37 15.43 -1.45
CA LEU A 57 -2.09 14.87 -1.08
C LEU A 57 -2.24 13.70 -0.10
N GLN A 58 -2.96 13.88 1.00
CA GLN A 58 -3.18 12.83 2.00
C GLN A 58 -3.84 11.59 1.38
N ARG A 59 -4.85 11.79 0.54
CA ARG A 59 -5.53 10.69 -0.16
C ARG A 59 -4.58 9.95 -1.10
N PHE A 60 -3.72 10.68 -1.81
CA PHE A 60 -2.71 10.07 -2.68
C PHE A 60 -1.69 9.24 -1.92
N LEU A 61 -1.21 9.70 -0.75
CA LEU A 61 -0.22 8.95 0.05
C LEU A 61 -0.75 7.58 0.53
N VAL A 62 -2.03 7.51 0.87
CA VAL A 62 -2.68 6.30 1.39
C VAL A 62 -3.18 5.38 0.27
N SER A 63 -3.70 5.96 -0.81
CA SER A 63 -4.51 5.22 -1.80
C SER A 63 -4.04 5.39 -3.24
N ARG A 64 -2.73 5.64 -3.44
CA ARG A 64 -2.09 5.82 -4.75
C ARG A 64 -2.61 4.85 -5.82
N ASP A 65 -2.49 3.54 -5.59
CA ASP A 65 -2.77 2.52 -6.60
C ASP A 65 -4.26 2.44 -6.98
N SER A 66 -5.17 2.74 -6.05
CA SER A 66 -6.60 2.80 -6.37
C SER A 66 -6.93 4.07 -7.16
N LEU A 67 -6.36 5.22 -6.78
CA LEU A 67 -6.55 6.47 -7.50
C LEU A 67 -6.00 6.41 -8.92
N CYS A 68 -4.80 5.85 -9.11
CA CYS A 68 -4.19 5.67 -10.43
C CYS A 68 -5.10 4.83 -11.35
N ARG A 69 -5.69 3.74 -10.84
CA ARG A 69 -6.63 2.91 -11.59
C ARG A 69 -7.95 3.61 -11.89
N GLN A 70 -8.53 4.30 -10.89
CA GLN A 70 -9.83 4.98 -11.04
C GLN A 70 -9.78 6.13 -12.03
N THR A 71 -8.65 6.83 -12.13
CA THR A 71 -8.51 8.03 -12.96
C THR A 71 -7.92 7.74 -14.33
N GLY A 72 -7.47 6.50 -14.60
CA GLY A 72 -6.71 6.18 -15.82
C GLY A 72 -5.38 6.92 -15.92
N ALA A 73 -4.86 7.41 -14.79
CA ALA A 73 -3.67 8.23 -14.72
C ALA A 73 -2.39 7.46 -15.05
N SER A 74 -1.43 8.16 -15.65
CA SER A 74 -0.08 7.65 -15.90
C SER A 74 0.70 7.56 -14.58
N CYS A 75 0.60 6.40 -13.93
CA CYS A 75 1.34 6.08 -12.72
C CYS A 75 2.38 5.00 -12.98
N LEU A 76 3.48 5.04 -12.23
CA LEU A 76 4.50 4.01 -12.20
C LEU A 76 3.91 2.65 -11.77
N GLY A 77 4.32 1.55 -12.40
CA GLY A 77 3.85 0.21 -12.03
C GLY A 77 4.26 -0.19 -10.62
N ASP A 78 5.55 0.00 -10.28
CA ASP A 78 6.08 -0.20 -8.92
C ASP A 78 7.08 0.92 -8.57
N PRO A 79 6.72 1.86 -7.68
CA PRO A 79 7.62 2.91 -7.22
C PRO A 79 8.88 2.40 -6.50
N GLY A 80 8.92 1.14 -6.06
CA GLY A 80 10.09 0.54 -5.39
C GLY A 80 11.23 0.16 -6.34
N VAL A 81 10.94 -0.02 -7.64
CA VAL A 81 11.93 -0.43 -8.65
C VAL A 81 12.13 0.62 -9.76
N ALA A 82 11.37 1.71 -9.71
CA ALA A 82 11.51 2.79 -10.68
C ALA A 82 12.90 3.44 -10.56
N THR A 83 13.59 3.56 -11.70
CA THR A 83 14.87 4.26 -11.82
C THR A 83 14.69 5.70 -12.31
N SER A 84 13.53 6.02 -12.88
CA SER A 84 13.12 7.34 -13.33
C SER A 84 11.60 7.40 -13.48
N GLY A 85 11.04 8.60 -13.58
CA GLY A 85 9.63 8.83 -13.86
C GLY A 85 8.88 9.60 -12.77
N PHE A 86 7.57 9.71 -12.96
CA PHE A 86 6.67 10.44 -12.10
C PHE A 86 5.26 9.84 -12.15
N ASP A 87 4.48 10.03 -11.08
CA ASP A 87 3.03 9.85 -11.14
C ASP A 87 2.37 11.20 -11.36
N SER A 88 1.25 11.23 -12.07
CA SER A 88 0.39 12.41 -12.14
C SER A 88 -1.07 12.00 -12.06
N VAL A 89 -1.75 12.43 -11.00
CA VAL A 89 -3.14 12.04 -10.70
C VAL A 89 -3.96 13.29 -10.36
N GLN A 90 -5.18 13.36 -10.88
CA GLN A 90 -6.15 14.37 -10.45
C GLN A 90 -7.13 13.77 -9.45
N VAL A 91 -7.31 14.42 -8.31
CA VAL A 91 -8.29 14.05 -7.27
C VAL A 91 -9.34 15.15 -7.19
N ASN A 92 -10.60 14.79 -7.42
CA ASN A 92 -11.71 15.72 -7.26
C ASN A 92 -12.02 15.95 -5.78
N ALA A 93 -12.33 17.20 -5.43
CA ALA A 93 -12.72 17.63 -4.09
C ALA A 93 -13.96 18.53 -4.15
N THR A 94 -14.65 18.71 -3.03
CA THR A 94 -15.80 19.63 -3.01
C THR A 94 -15.33 21.06 -3.30
N GLY A 95 -15.88 21.68 -4.34
CA GLY A 95 -15.54 23.04 -4.76
C GLY A 95 -14.31 23.16 -5.67
N GLY A 96 -13.67 22.06 -6.06
CA GLY A 96 -12.52 22.10 -6.94
C GLY A 96 -11.82 20.76 -7.15
N TYR A 97 -10.52 20.80 -7.39
CA TYR A 97 -9.72 19.59 -7.58
C TYR A 97 -8.27 19.82 -7.19
N ALA A 98 -7.57 18.72 -6.88
CA ALA A 98 -6.13 18.70 -6.67
C ALA A 98 -5.45 17.91 -7.78
N VAL A 99 -4.36 18.43 -8.33
CA VAL A 99 -3.46 17.69 -9.22
C VAL A 99 -2.21 17.33 -8.45
N ILE A 100 -1.95 16.04 -8.28
CA ILE A 100 -0.82 15.49 -7.55
C ILE A 100 0.23 15.03 -8.55
N VAL A 101 1.48 15.38 -8.30
CA VAL A 101 2.64 14.87 -9.04
C VAL A 101 3.67 14.34 -8.06
N SER A 102 4.01 13.05 -8.18
CA SER A 102 5.13 12.43 -7.44
C SER A 102 6.32 12.33 -8.37
N ARG A 103 7.51 12.80 -7.97
CA ARG A 103 8.73 12.68 -8.78
C ARG A 103 9.81 11.96 -8.01
N LEU A 104 10.43 10.96 -8.65
CA LEU A 104 11.54 10.24 -8.05
C LEU A 104 12.74 11.17 -7.88
N LEU A 105 13.23 11.30 -6.64
CA LEU A 105 14.46 12.01 -6.31
C LEU A 105 15.64 11.05 -6.21
N ARG A 106 15.39 9.86 -5.65
CA ARG A 106 16.40 8.82 -5.47
C ARG A 106 15.76 7.44 -5.64
N PRO A 107 16.24 6.59 -6.55
CA PRO A 107 15.81 5.20 -6.61
C PRO A 107 16.17 4.47 -5.32
N GLN A 108 15.59 3.29 -5.13
CA GLN A 108 15.98 2.41 -4.03
C GLN A 108 17.46 2.04 -4.16
N LEU A 109 18.22 2.13 -3.07
CA LEU A 109 19.65 1.84 -3.03
C LEU A 109 19.97 0.71 -2.04
N GLY A 110 21.08 0.01 -2.27
CA GLY A 110 21.67 -0.96 -1.34
C GLY A 110 21.40 -2.42 -1.69
N ILE A 111 22.34 -3.28 -1.27
CA ILE A 111 22.19 -4.74 -1.29
C ILE A 111 21.10 -5.07 -0.26
N LYS A 112 20.00 -5.72 -0.69
CA LYS A 112 18.85 -6.15 0.14
C LYS A 112 17.78 -5.09 0.45
N ASP A 113 17.56 -4.07 -0.38
CA ASP A 113 16.39 -3.15 -0.24
C ASP A 113 16.39 -2.34 1.07
N THR A 114 17.57 -2.01 1.59
CA THR A 114 17.74 -1.36 2.90
C THR A 114 17.49 0.14 2.87
N ILE A 115 17.61 0.80 1.70
CA ILE A 115 17.38 2.24 1.56
C ILE A 115 16.20 2.45 0.60
N PRO A 116 15.00 2.81 1.10
CA PRO A 116 13.81 2.96 0.26
C PRO A 116 13.96 4.07 -0.78
N ALA A 117 13.19 3.98 -1.87
CA ALA A 117 13.11 5.03 -2.87
C ALA A 117 12.53 6.32 -2.27
N LEU A 118 13.10 7.46 -2.64
CA LEU A 118 12.71 8.80 -2.16
C LEU A 118 12.02 9.56 -3.28
N TYR A 119 10.86 10.12 -2.97
CA TYR A 119 10.05 10.91 -3.89
C TYR A 119 9.77 12.29 -3.30
N PHE A 120 9.61 13.26 -4.18
CA PHE A 120 8.99 14.54 -3.85
C PHE A 120 7.57 14.55 -4.40
N VAL A 121 6.58 14.65 -3.52
CA VAL A 121 5.18 14.71 -3.91
C VAL A 121 4.69 16.13 -3.75
N ARG A 122 4.09 16.67 -4.80
CA ARG A 122 3.46 17.99 -4.79
C ARG A 122 2.00 17.85 -5.13
N ALA A 123 1.15 18.62 -4.47
CA ALA A 123 -0.27 18.74 -4.79
C ALA A 123 -0.60 20.20 -5.09
N ARG A 124 -1.20 20.44 -6.25
CA ARG A 124 -1.74 21.74 -6.68
C ARG A 124 -3.25 21.71 -6.50
N GLY A 125 -3.76 22.41 -5.49
CA GLY A 125 -5.20 22.59 -5.28
C GLY A 125 -5.73 23.78 -6.06
N VAL A 126 -6.88 23.60 -6.69
CA VAL A 126 -7.59 24.62 -7.48
C VAL A 126 -8.99 24.77 -6.92
N ASP A 127 -9.31 25.96 -6.41
CA ASP A 127 -10.69 26.32 -6.04
C ASP A 127 -11.40 26.93 -7.25
N THR A 128 -12.54 26.33 -7.61
CA THR A 128 -13.38 26.75 -8.73
C THR A 128 -14.59 27.56 -8.29
N THR A 129 -14.82 27.70 -6.98
CA THR A 129 -16.02 28.34 -6.41
C THR A 129 -15.80 29.80 -6.01
N SER A 130 -14.63 30.15 -5.47
CA SER A 130 -14.35 31.54 -5.08
C SER A 130 -13.91 32.34 -6.30
N LYS A 131 -14.86 33.04 -6.93
CA LYS A 131 -14.61 33.92 -8.09
C LYS A 131 -14.44 35.37 -7.63
N LEU A 132 -13.40 36.05 -8.14
CA LEU A 132 -13.25 37.50 -7.97
C LEU A 132 -14.27 38.23 -8.87
N ARG A 133 -14.92 39.27 -8.34
CA ARG A 133 -15.85 40.10 -9.13
C ARG A 133 -15.11 40.72 -10.32
N GLY A 134 -15.59 40.43 -11.54
CA GLY A 134 -15.11 41.05 -12.78
C GLY A 134 -14.26 40.16 -13.71
N GLY A 135 -13.95 38.93 -13.33
CA GLY A 135 -13.26 37.97 -14.21
C GLY A 135 -13.74 36.54 -13.98
N ASP A 136 -14.40 35.95 -14.97
CA ASP A 136 -14.88 34.56 -14.93
C ASP A 136 -13.76 33.51 -14.94
N THR A 137 -12.48 33.94 -15.00
CA THR A 137 -11.31 33.09 -15.26
C THR A 137 -10.29 33.03 -14.13
N THR A 138 -10.44 33.78 -13.03
CA THR A 138 -9.47 33.78 -11.93
C THR A 138 -9.82 32.77 -10.85
N THR A 139 -9.33 31.53 -11.00
CA THR A 139 -9.38 30.50 -9.96
C THR A 139 -8.27 30.70 -8.93
N SER A 140 -8.54 30.44 -7.65
CA SER A 140 -7.51 30.46 -6.62
C SER A 140 -6.74 29.14 -6.63
N VAL A 141 -5.41 29.23 -6.62
CA VAL A 141 -4.51 28.07 -6.67
C VAL A 141 -3.51 28.15 -5.53
N ARG A 142 -3.30 27.02 -4.86
CA ARG A 142 -2.27 26.83 -3.83
C ARG A 142 -1.57 25.50 -4.09
N ALA A 143 -0.29 25.43 -3.79
CA ALA A 143 0.45 24.18 -3.89
C ALA A 143 1.23 23.90 -2.62
N VAL A 144 1.20 22.63 -2.24
CA VAL A 144 1.92 22.08 -1.11
C VAL A 144 2.78 20.92 -1.60
N GLY A 145 3.85 20.61 -0.87
CA GLY A 145 4.68 19.46 -1.18
C GLY A 145 5.33 18.88 0.05
N LEU A 146 5.73 17.63 -0.06
CA LEU A 146 6.48 16.95 0.97
C LEU A 146 7.34 15.83 0.38
N MET A 147 8.39 15.46 1.10
CA MET A 147 9.23 14.34 0.74
C MET A 147 8.68 13.05 1.35
N VAL A 148 8.59 12.00 0.55
CA VAL A 148 8.09 10.69 0.97
C VAL A 148 9.09 9.61 0.63
N GLN A 149 9.09 8.57 1.44
CA GLN A 149 9.73 7.31 1.10
C GLN A 149 8.68 6.29 0.67
N TRP A 150 9.00 5.48 -0.34
CA TRP A 150 8.17 4.32 -0.68
C TRP A 150 8.48 3.21 0.31
N SER A 151 7.49 2.82 1.14
CA SER A 151 7.71 1.76 2.09
C SER A 151 7.91 0.43 1.36
N VAL A 152 8.88 -0.35 1.83
CA VAL A 152 9.06 -1.74 1.41
C VAL A 152 8.57 -2.63 2.52
N VAL A 153 7.54 -3.43 2.24
CA VAL A 153 7.07 -4.45 3.18
C VAL A 153 7.99 -5.65 3.06
N THR A 154 8.83 -5.84 4.09
CA THR A 154 9.72 -6.98 4.19
C THR A 154 9.07 -8.05 5.06
N MET A 155 8.84 -9.22 4.49
CA MET A 155 8.50 -10.41 5.27
C MET A 155 9.80 -11.01 5.80
N LYS A 156 9.87 -11.28 7.10
CA LYS A 156 10.98 -12.05 7.67
C LYS A 156 10.79 -13.52 7.27
N VAL A 157 11.56 -13.95 6.29
CA VAL A 157 11.57 -15.34 5.82
C VAL A 157 12.62 -16.12 6.61
N THR A 158 12.19 -17.16 7.30
CA THR A 158 13.10 -18.01 8.10
C THR A 158 13.53 -19.26 7.34
N GLY A 159 12.70 -19.75 6.42
CA GLY A 159 13.04 -20.82 5.49
C GLY A 159 12.19 -20.82 4.23
N ALA A 160 12.55 -21.66 3.25
CA ALA A 160 11.73 -21.86 2.05
C ALA A 160 10.39 -22.53 2.41
N TRP A 161 10.44 -23.52 3.32
CA TRP A 161 9.29 -24.07 4.01
C TRP A 161 9.50 -24.02 5.52
N THR A 162 8.72 -23.17 6.19
CA THR A 162 8.64 -23.14 7.66
C THR A 162 7.34 -23.80 8.09
N SER A 163 7.37 -24.78 8.98
CA SER A 163 6.15 -25.36 9.53
C SER A 163 6.21 -25.36 11.04
N LEU A 164 5.29 -24.66 11.70
CA LEU A 164 5.15 -24.70 13.15
C LEU A 164 4.59 -26.05 13.63
N SER A 165 3.92 -26.79 12.76
CA SER A 165 3.36 -28.09 13.10
C SER A 165 4.26 -29.28 12.80
N GLY A 166 5.45 -29.07 12.23
CA GLY A 166 6.28 -30.18 11.72
C GLY A 166 6.12 -30.44 10.22
N LEU A 167 6.94 -31.34 9.67
CA LEU A 167 6.94 -31.72 8.26
C LEU A 167 7.33 -33.20 8.05
N ASP A 168 6.45 -33.93 7.37
CA ASP A 168 6.67 -35.29 6.89
C ASP A 168 6.92 -35.30 5.38
N LYS A 169 8.18 -35.47 4.98
CA LYS A 169 8.57 -35.64 3.59
C LYS A 169 8.50 -37.10 3.19
N GLN A 170 7.60 -37.43 2.25
CA GLN A 170 7.50 -38.77 1.68
C GLN A 170 8.25 -38.86 0.35
N GLY A 171 9.23 -39.76 0.28
CA GLY A 171 10.11 -40.00 -0.88
C GLY A 171 11.31 -39.04 -0.96
N SER A 172 12.27 -39.38 -1.83
CA SER A 172 13.57 -38.68 -1.95
C SER A 172 13.65 -37.64 -3.07
N ALA A 173 12.65 -37.60 -3.96
CA ALA A 173 12.70 -36.75 -5.15
C ALA A 173 12.30 -35.29 -4.88
N GLY A 174 12.91 -34.38 -5.65
CA GLY A 174 12.64 -32.95 -5.61
C GLY A 174 13.73 -32.14 -4.91
N GLN A 175 13.43 -30.88 -4.64
CA GLN A 175 14.31 -29.89 -4.01
C GLN A 175 13.48 -28.95 -3.12
N ILE A 176 13.81 -28.89 -1.84
CA ILE A 176 13.35 -27.82 -0.93
C ILE A 176 14.58 -26.99 -0.61
N ASP A 177 14.61 -25.76 -1.12
CA ASP A 177 15.82 -24.95 -1.21
C ASP A 177 15.66 -23.54 -0.65
N GLY A 178 16.45 -23.23 0.38
CA GLY A 178 16.53 -21.92 1.02
C GLY A 178 17.46 -20.93 0.31
N ASN A 179 18.16 -21.33 -0.76
CA ASN A 179 18.95 -20.37 -1.56
C ASN A 179 18.03 -19.45 -2.36
N ASP A 180 18.32 -18.15 -2.35
CA ASP A 180 17.49 -17.16 -3.06
C ASP A 180 17.65 -17.29 -4.58
N GLN A 181 16.62 -17.80 -5.24
CA GLN A 181 16.57 -17.91 -6.71
C GLN A 181 16.56 -16.55 -7.41
N CYS A 182 16.23 -15.48 -6.68
CA CYS A 182 16.31 -14.10 -7.18
C CYS A 182 17.72 -13.50 -7.05
N GLY A 183 18.61 -14.10 -6.27
CA GLY A 183 20.00 -13.62 -6.06
C GLY A 183 20.12 -12.27 -5.35
N LYS A 184 19.06 -11.77 -4.70
CA LYS A 184 19.02 -10.45 -4.05
C LYS A 184 19.08 -10.51 -2.52
N LYS A 185 18.71 -11.65 -1.93
CA LYS A 185 18.70 -11.88 -0.48
C LYS A 185 19.64 -13.03 -0.12
N PRO A 186 20.19 -13.03 1.11
CA PRO A 186 21.01 -14.15 1.55
C PRO A 186 20.18 -15.45 1.60
N PRO A 187 20.83 -16.63 1.50
CA PRO A 187 20.17 -17.89 1.74
C PRO A 187 19.50 -17.94 3.12
N VAL A 188 18.35 -18.59 3.20
CA VAL A 188 17.62 -18.94 4.41
C VAL A 188 17.64 -20.45 4.62
N ALA A 189 16.96 -20.95 5.65
CA ALA A 189 16.85 -22.40 5.82
C ALA A 189 16.10 -23.05 4.65
N GLY A 190 16.45 -24.27 4.25
CA GLY A 190 15.62 -25.02 3.31
C GLY A 190 14.29 -25.38 3.96
N ILE A 191 14.38 -26.13 5.05
CA ILE A 191 13.25 -26.50 5.90
C ILE A 191 13.50 -25.97 7.31
N MET A 192 12.48 -25.40 7.93
CA MET A 192 12.51 -25.01 9.34
C MET A 192 11.27 -25.54 10.07
N VAL A 193 11.49 -26.41 11.05
CA VAL A 193 10.42 -27.01 11.87
C VAL A 193 10.87 -27.16 13.32
N PRO A 194 9.94 -27.37 14.27
CA PRO A 194 10.33 -27.62 15.65
C PRO A 194 11.21 -28.87 15.79
N GLN A 195 11.99 -28.89 16.87
CA GLN A 195 12.83 -30.02 17.24
C GLN A 195 12.00 -31.30 17.39
N GLY A 196 12.37 -32.34 16.65
CA GLY A 196 11.71 -33.65 16.69
C GLY A 196 10.55 -33.83 15.70
N ASP A 197 10.13 -32.76 15.03
CA ASP A 197 8.93 -32.77 14.16
C ASP A 197 9.27 -32.78 12.66
N TYR A 198 10.44 -33.31 12.30
CA TYR A 198 10.83 -33.57 10.91
C TYR A 198 10.95 -35.07 10.67
N THR A 199 10.22 -35.58 9.67
CA THR A 199 10.43 -36.94 9.17
C THR A 199 10.66 -36.93 7.66
N ALA A 200 11.54 -37.79 7.17
CA ALA A 200 11.79 -37.95 5.75
C ALA A 200 12.00 -39.41 5.38
N SER A 201 11.21 -39.93 4.43
CA SER A 201 11.43 -41.26 3.85
C SER A 201 12.31 -41.17 2.60
N GLY A 202 13.21 -42.13 2.41
CA GLY A 202 14.09 -42.21 1.24
C GLY A 202 15.35 -41.33 1.27
N GLY A 203 15.67 -40.70 2.41
CA GLY A 203 16.93 -39.93 2.55
C GLY A 203 16.91 -38.56 1.86
N PHE A 204 15.74 -37.92 1.77
CA PHE A 204 15.62 -36.57 1.24
C PHE A 204 16.47 -35.57 2.05
N VAL A 205 17.27 -34.77 1.35
CA VAL A 205 18.10 -33.71 1.96
C VAL A 205 17.70 -32.36 1.32
N PRO A 206 17.17 -31.40 2.11
CA PRO A 206 16.92 -30.04 1.62
C PRO A 206 18.25 -29.32 1.33
N THR A 207 18.19 -28.12 0.76
CA THR A 207 19.35 -27.23 0.54
C THR A 207 19.05 -25.84 1.10
N GLY A 208 20.09 -25.04 1.35
CA GLY A 208 19.97 -23.73 1.98
C GLY A 208 20.98 -23.54 3.10
N SER A 209 20.81 -22.49 3.91
CA SER A 209 21.71 -22.18 5.02
C SER A 209 20.92 -21.88 6.31
N PRO A 210 20.76 -22.86 7.22
CA PRO A 210 21.15 -24.28 7.06
C PRO A 210 20.19 -25.04 6.12
N PRO A 211 20.57 -26.21 5.58
CA PRO A 211 19.64 -27.03 4.79
C PRO A 211 18.35 -27.40 5.54
N LEU A 212 18.48 -27.84 6.79
CA LEU A 212 17.41 -28.19 7.71
C LEU A 212 17.68 -27.53 9.06
N ASP A 213 16.73 -26.79 9.61
CA ASP A 213 16.78 -26.24 10.97
C ASP A 213 15.68 -26.87 11.84
N THR A 214 16.10 -27.78 12.72
CA THR A 214 15.28 -28.41 13.77
C THR A 214 15.82 -28.08 15.16
N THR A 215 16.57 -26.98 15.30
CA THR A 215 17.30 -26.64 16.54
C THR A 215 16.42 -25.97 17.60
N LYS A 216 15.19 -25.57 17.22
CA LYS A 216 14.30 -24.72 18.02
C LYS A 216 13.12 -25.52 18.52
N THR A 217 12.72 -25.27 19.77
CA THR A 217 11.41 -25.72 20.25
C THR A 217 10.29 -24.97 19.52
N LEU A 218 9.06 -25.49 19.59
CA LEU A 218 7.90 -24.82 19.00
C LEU A 218 7.75 -23.38 19.50
N ALA A 219 7.89 -23.13 20.81
CA ALA A 219 7.83 -21.78 21.37
C ALA A 219 8.94 -20.84 20.84
N GLN A 220 10.15 -21.34 20.63
CA GLN A 220 11.25 -20.56 20.06
C GLN A 220 11.00 -20.24 18.58
N LEU A 221 10.56 -21.24 17.82
CA LEU A 221 10.23 -21.05 16.40
C LEU A 221 9.04 -20.10 16.24
N ASP A 222 8.03 -20.21 17.09
CA ASP A 222 6.89 -19.33 17.16
C ASP A 222 7.33 -17.86 17.33
N SER A 223 8.20 -17.58 18.29
CA SER A 223 8.75 -16.23 18.50
C SER A 223 9.57 -15.71 17.31
N LEU A 224 10.18 -16.62 16.53
CA LEU A 224 11.00 -16.26 15.38
C LEU A 224 10.14 -15.88 14.15
N VAL A 225 9.00 -16.55 13.98
CA VAL A 225 8.02 -16.30 12.92
C VAL A 225 7.17 -15.10 13.33
N THR A 226 7.52 -13.92 12.83
CA THR A 226 6.89 -12.63 13.22
C THR A 226 5.58 -12.34 12.47
N ILE A 227 4.91 -13.36 11.95
CA ILE A 227 3.60 -13.21 11.30
C ILE A 227 2.56 -13.06 12.41
N ASP A 228 1.89 -11.91 12.46
CA ASP A 228 0.76 -11.70 13.37
C ASP A 228 -0.50 -12.38 12.79
N TRP A 229 -0.57 -13.69 13.01
CA TRP A 229 -1.63 -14.52 12.46
C TRP A 229 -3.00 -14.16 13.03
N ASN A 230 -3.06 -13.83 14.32
CA ASN A 230 -4.30 -13.40 14.95
C ASN A 230 -4.82 -12.09 14.33
N ALA A 231 -3.95 -11.12 14.05
CA ALA A 231 -4.37 -9.89 13.38
C ALA A 231 -4.81 -10.12 11.93
N ILE A 232 -4.17 -11.05 11.20
CA ILE A 232 -4.58 -11.41 9.84
C ILE A 232 -5.97 -12.08 9.85
N VAL A 233 -6.16 -13.10 10.68
CA VAL A 233 -7.38 -13.92 10.64
C VAL A 233 -8.55 -13.20 11.32
N ASN A 234 -8.34 -12.63 12.51
CA ASN A 234 -9.43 -12.07 13.33
C ASN A 234 -9.61 -10.55 13.18
N ASN A 235 -8.57 -9.81 12.78
CA ASN A 235 -8.63 -8.34 12.66
C ASN A 235 -8.53 -7.82 11.22
N ASN A 236 -8.51 -8.72 10.22
CA ASN A 236 -8.41 -8.39 8.80
C ASN A 236 -7.22 -7.45 8.48
N LEU A 237 -6.09 -7.66 9.16
CA LEU A 237 -4.87 -6.84 8.97
C LEU A 237 -4.38 -6.86 7.52
N LEU A 238 -4.61 -7.97 6.82
CA LEU A 238 -4.26 -8.15 5.42
C LEU A 238 -5.55 -8.40 4.61
N PRO A 239 -6.20 -7.33 4.10
CA PRO A 239 -7.44 -7.46 3.34
C PRO A 239 -7.24 -8.32 2.10
N ALA A 240 -8.13 -9.30 1.91
CA ALA A 240 -8.13 -10.15 0.75
C ALA A 240 -8.77 -9.45 -0.46
N ASP A 241 -8.21 -9.67 -1.65
CA ASP A 241 -8.87 -9.33 -2.92
C ASP A 241 -9.99 -10.33 -3.25
N TYR A 242 -9.84 -11.58 -2.81
CA TYR A 242 -10.80 -12.67 -2.96
C TYR A 242 -10.95 -13.43 -1.66
N THR A 243 -12.18 -13.66 -1.23
CA THR A 243 -12.49 -14.44 -0.01
C THR A 243 -13.29 -15.68 -0.40
N VAL A 244 -12.71 -16.86 -0.23
CA VAL A 244 -13.29 -18.14 -0.67
C VAL A 244 -13.78 -18.93 0.56
N PRO A 245 -15.10 -19.13 0.74
CA PRO A 245 -16.27 -18.43 0.16
C PRO A 245 -16.47 -17.00 0.74
N PRO A 246 -17.32 -16.13 0.13
CA PRO A 246 -18.31 -16.41 -0.92
C PRO A 246 -17.79 -16.33 -2.36
N ASP A 247 -16.60 -15.77 -2.57
CA ASP A 247 -16.03 -15.64 -3.91
C ASP A 247 -15.53 -16.99 -4.44
N GLY A 248 -15.46 -17.09 -5.77
CA GLY A 248 -14.70 -18.15 -6.43
C GLY A 248 -13.20 -17.86 -6.39
N PHE A 249 -12.39 -18.91 -6.35
CA PHE A 249 -10.94 -18.78 -6.55
C PHE A 249 -10.67 -18.31 -7.99
N PRO A 250 -9.78 -17.32 -8.22
CA PRO A 250 -9.46 -16.85 -9.57
C PRO A 250 -8.93 -17.98 -10.46
N ASP A 251 -9.59 -18.18 -11.60
CA ASP A 251 -9.24 -19.27 -12.51
C ASP A 251 -7.90 -19.04 -13.24
N ALA A 252 -7.44 -20.07 -13.95
CA ALA A 252 -6.19 -20.01 -14.70
C ALA A 252 -6.19 -18.93 -15.80
N ALA A 253 -7.36 -18.64 -16.41
CA ALA A 253 -7.47 -17.62 -17.45
C ALA A 253 -7.30 -16.21 -16.87
N TRP A 254 -7.80 -15.97 -15.65
CA TRP A 254 -7.63 -14.72 -14.93
C TRP A 254 -6.15 -14.41 -14.64
N PHE A 255 -5.37 -15.42 -14.26
CA PHE A 255 -3.91 -15.27 -14.06
C PHE A 255 -3.13 -15.13 -15.37
N ALA A 256 -3.60 -15.76 -16.46
CA ALA A 256 -2.96 -15.71 -17.77
C ALA A 256 -3.20 -14.37 -18.48
N ALA A 257 -4.35 -13.73 -18.25
CA ALA A 257 -4.72 -12.46 -18.87
C ALA A 257 -3.79 -11.30 -18.49
N ASP A 258 -3.13 -11.37 -17.32
CA ASP A 258 -2.23 -10.32 -16.84
C ASP A 258 -1.22 -10.88 -15.83
N THR A 259 0.04 -10.92 -16.25
CA THR A 259 1.14 -11.46 -15.45
C THR A 259 1.60 -10.53 -14.33
N SER A 260 1.08 -9.29 -14.28
CA SER A 260 1.33 -8.33 -13.21
C SER A 260 0.38 -8.48 -12.01
N ARG A 261 -0.60 -9.40 -12.07
CA ARG A 261 -1.55 -9.63 -10.97
C ARG A 261 -0.94 -10.45 -9.84
N TRP A 262 -0.90 -9.89 -8.64
CA TRP A 262 -0.47 -10.55 -7.40
C TRP A 262 -1.55 -10.36 -6.31
N PRO A 263 -2.69 -11.07 -6.40
CA PRO A 263 -3.78 -10.91 -5.45
C PRO A 263 -3.44 -11.47 -4.05
N VAL A 264 -4.14 -10.97 -3.05
CA VAL A 264 -4.30 -11.65 -1.76
C VAL A 264 -5.57 -12.50 -1.82
N ILE A 265 -5.45 -13.81 -1.66
CA ILE A 265 -6.58 -14.75 -1.67
C ILE A 265 -6.68 -15.37 -0.29
N ARG A 266 -7.84 -15.18 0.36
CA ARG A 266 -8.14 -15.78 1.65
C ARG A 266 -9.11 -16.93 1.49
N VAL A 267 -8.83 -18.06 2.14
CA VAL A 267 -9.59 -19.30 2.04
C VAL A 267 -10.03 -19.72 3.42
N HIS A 268 -11.34 -19.71 3.65
CA HIS A 268 -11.97 -20.13 4.90
C HIS A 268 -12.34 -21.62 4.91
N THR A 269 -12.46 -22.24 3.74
CA THR A 269 -12.81 -23.67 3.63
C THR A 269 -11.70 -24.55 4.17
N ASN A 270 -12.02 -25.39 5.15
CA ASN A 270 -11.09 -26.39 5.65
C ASN A 270 -10.81 -27.48 4.60
N GLY A 271 -9.53 -27.83 4.43
CA GLY A 271 -9.08 -28.84 3.46
C GLY A 271 -9.18 -28.40 2.01
N TYR A 272 -9.25 -27.08 1.73
CA TYR A 272 -9.39 -26.57 0.37
C TYR A 272 -8.20 -27.00 -0.51
N ALA A 273 -8.50 -27.49 -1.71
CA ALA A 273 -7.48 -27.88 -2.68
C ALA A 273 -7.23 -26.75 -3.67
N LEU A 274 -5.96 -26.35 -3.84
CA LEU A 274 -5.56 -25.35 -4.83
C LEU A 274 -6.03 -25.79 -6.23
N PRO A 275 -6.95 -25.06 -6.87
CA PRO A 275 -7.59 -25.53 -8.11
C PRO A 275 -6.69 -25.39 -9.33
N ASN A 276 -5.86 -24.35 -9.38
CA ASN A 276 -4.97 -24.05 -10.50
C ASN A 276 -3.66 -23.40 -10.04
N ALA A 277 -2.67 -23.39 -10.95
CA ALA A 277 -1.47 -22.61 -10.78
C ALA A 277 -1.78 -21.09 -10.75
N GLY A 278 -0.95 -20.32 -10.06
CA GLY A 278 -1.13 -18.89 -9.92
C GLY A 278 0.02 -18.19 -9.20
N ARG A 279 -0.24 -16.96 -8.76
CA ARG A 279 0.75 -16.12 -8.07
C ARG A 279 0.07 -15.17 -7.08
N GLY A 280 0.79 -14.70 -6.07
CA GLY A 280 0.26 -13.78 -5.05
C GLY A 280 0.46 -14.27 -3.62
N ILE A 281 -0.46 -13.88 -2.73
CA ILE A 281 -0.50 -14.31 -1.32
C ILE A 281 -1.71 -15.23 -1.13
N ILE A 282 -1.48 -16.44 -0.61
CA ILE A 282 -2.55 -17.32 -0.12
C ILE A 282 -2.58 -17.24 1.40
N ILE A 283 -3.76 -17.02 1.97
CA ILE A 283 -4.06 -17.10 3.40
C ILE A 283 -5.13 -18.19 3.55
N ALA A 284 -4.76 -19.37 4.03
CA ALA A 284 -5.74 -20.41 4.36
C ALA A 284 -5.93 -20.45 5.88
N ASP A 285 -7.15 -20.25 6.35
CA ASP A 285 -7.45 -20.18 7.78
C ASP A 285 -7.34 -21.56 8.47
N SER A 286 -7.40 -22.64 7.70
CA SER A 286 -7.39 -24.04 8.17
C SER A 286 -6.47 -24.90 7.29
N ASP A 287 -6.74 -26.21 7.17
CA ASP A 287 -5.92 -27.10 6.36
C ASP A 287 -6.04 -26.76 4.87
N PHE A 288 -4.94 -26.96 4.14
CA PHE A 288 -4.86 -26.63 2.73
C PHE A 288 -4.12 -27.71 1.96
N THR A 289 -4.58 -27.99 0.74
CA THR A 289 -4.02 -29.04 -0.11
C THR A 289 -3.51 -28.46 -1.42
N ILE A 290 -2.28 -28.79 -1.79
CA ILE A 290 -1.71 -28.50 -3.12
C ILE A 290 -1.47 -29.85 -3.80
N SER A 291 -2.18 -30.11 -4.90
CA SER A 291 -2.09 -31.38 -5.62
C SER A 291 -1.77 -31.17 -7.10
N GLY A 292 -1.22 -32.22 -7.72
CA GLY A 292 -1.04 -32.29 -9.17
C GLY A 292 0.23 -31.60 -9.65
N SER A 293 0.09 -30.65 -10.57
CA SER A 293 1.15 -29.77 -11.08
C SER A 293 0.81 -28.30 -10.87
N ASN A 294 -0.02 -28.02 -9.85
CA ASN A 294 -0.39 -26.66 -9.52
C ASN A 294 0.80 -25.96 -8.86
N MET A 295 1.27 -24.90 -9.51
CA MET A 295 2.43 -24.12 -9.10
C MET A 295 2.00 -22.80 -8.50
N TRP A 296 2.68 -22.36 -7.44
CA TRP A 296 2.43 -21.05 -6.85
C TRP A 296 3.68 -20.20 -6.80
N GLN A 297 3.56 -18.95 -7.22
CA GLN A 297 4.62 -17.94 -7.11
C GLN A 297 4.23 -16.89 -6.06
N GLY A 298 4.97 -16.78 -4.97
CA GLY A 298 4.72 -15.79 -3.92
C GLY A 298 4.68 -16.39 -2.51
N ILE A 299 3.71 -15.97 -1.71
CA ILE A 299 3.65 -16.30 -0.28
C ILE A 299 2.48 -17.24 -0.04
N ILE A 300 2.71 -18.33 0.68
CA ILE A 300 1.66 -19.24 1.15
C ILE A 300 1.68 -19.25 2.68
N MET A 301 0.56 -18.86 3.30
CA MET A 301 0.34 -18.88 4.75
C MET A 301 -0.84 -19.78 5.07
N ILE A 302 -0.58 -20.86 5.79
CA ILE A 302 -1.58 -21.87 6.16
C ILE A 302 -1.73 -21.92 7.68
N GLY A 303 -2.95 -21.76 8.17
CA GLY A 303 -3.32 -21.88 9.57
C GLY A 303 -3.12 -23.30 10.08
N GLY A 304 -3.70 -24.28 9.38
CA GLY A 304 -3.60 -25.69 9.73
C GLY A 304 -2.45 -26.42 9.04
N LYS A 305 -2.70 -27.67 8.71
CA LYS A 305 -1.81 -28.57 7.99
C LYS A 305 -1.78 -28.24 6.49
N LEU A 306 -0.57 -28.18 5.93
CA LEU A 306 -0.37 -28.16 4.49
C LEU A 306 -0.12 -29.57 3.96
N THR A 307 -0.97 -30.05 3.06
CA THR A 307 -0.76 -31.32 2.34
C THR A 307 -0.35 -31.03 0.90
N SER A 308 0.86 -31.42 0.50
CA SER A 308 1.35 -31.30 -0.87
C SER A 308 1.47 -32.67 -1.52
N ASN A 309 0.68 -32.95 -2.56
CA ASN A 309 0.62 -34.22 -3.29
C ASN A 309 1.08 -34.08 -4.75
N GLY A 310 1.75 -35.09 -5.31
CA GLY A 310 2.19 -35.08 -6.72
C GLY A 310 3.44 -34.25 -6.97
N ASN A 311 3.59 -33.69 -8.17
CA ASN A 311 4.76 -32.91 -8.59
C ASN A 311 4.43 -31.42 -8.65
N ASN A 312 4.61 -30.73 -7.51
CA ASN A 312 4.29 -29.30 -7.39
C ASN A 312 5.56 -28.46 -7.24
N THR A 313 5.51 -27.27 -7.83
CA THR A 313 6.55 -26.25 -7.69
C THR A 313 5.98 -24.99 -7.05
N THR A 314 6.48 -24.65 -5.87
CA THR A 314 6.23 -23.39 -5.19
C THR A 314 7.50 -22.57 -5.17
N SER A 315 7.44 -21.33 -5.64
CA SER A 315 8.57 -20.40 -5.65
C SER A 315 8.23 -19.15 -4.85
N GLY A 316 8.95 -18.92 -3.76
CA GLY A 316 8.69 -17.84 -2.81
C GLY A 316 8.90 -18.30 -1.37
N THR A 317 7.89 -18.29 -0.51
CA THR A 317 8.00 -18.86 0.85
C THR A 317 6.68 -19.51 1.26
N THR A 318 6.77 -20.60 2.01
CA THR A 318 5.61 -21.32 2.54
C THR A 318 5.72 -21.41 4.06
N VAL A 319 4.64 -21.03 4.74
CA VAL A 319 4.50 -21.14 6.19
C VAL A 319 3.23 -21.90 6.55
N SER A 320 3.33 -22.95 7.36
CA SER A 320 2.20 -23.76 7.84
C SER A 320 2.15 -23.88 9.35
N GLY A 321 1.00 -24.31 9.89
CA GLY A 321 0.77 -24.43 11.33
C GLY A 321 0.60 -23.08 12.03
N LEU A 322 0.20 -22.03 11.32
CA LEU A 322 0.05 -20.68 11.90
C LEU A 322 -1.05 -20.61 12.96
N ASN A 323 -1.98 -21.56 13.02
CA ASN A 323 -3.00 -21.61 14.08
C ASN A 323 -2.40 -21.82 15.48
N TYR A 324 -1.15 -22.29 15.60
CA TYR A 324 -0.42 -22.28 16.88
C TYR A 324 -0.16 -20.88 17.44
N LYS A 325 -0.32 -19.83 16.62
CA LYS A 325 -0.21 -18.42 17.02
C LYS A 325 -1.52 -17.81 17.54
N LEU A 326 -2.64 -18.53 17.44
CA LEU A 326 -3.92 -18.01 17.90
C LEU A 326 -4.00 -18.06 19.44
N PRO A 327 -4.67 -17.09 20.09
CA PRO A 327 -4.90 -17.13 21.52
C PRO A 327 -5.63 -18.43 21.92
N GLY A 328 -5.10 -19.14 22.91
CA GLY A 328 -5.68 -20.40 23.41
C GLY A 328 -5.34 -21.65 22.58
N ALA A 329 -4.45 -21.55 21.59
CA ALA A 329 -3.95 -22.71 20.86
C ALA A 329 -3.19 -23.67 21.80
N ILE A 330 -3.59 -24.94 21.81
CA ILE A 330 -2.90 -25.98 22.55
C ILE A 330 -1.64 -26.35 21.77
N GLN A 331 -0.47 -26.10 22.36
CA GLN A 331 0.80 -26.51 21.77
C GLN A 331 0.98 -28.01 22.03
N PRO A 332 1.10 -28.86 21.00
CA PRO A 332 1.33 -30.27 21.22
C PRO A 332 2.74 -30.49 21.81
N PRO A 333 2.96 -31.62 22.52
CA PRO A 333 4.30 -32.03 22.90
C PRO A 333 5.21 -32.17 21.67
N PRO A 334 6.54 -31.99 21.79
CA PRO A 334 7.48 -32.27 20.70
C PRO A 334 7.36 -33.71 20.22
N GLY A 335 7.34 -33.94 18.91
CA GLY A 335 7.21 -35.26 18.29
C GLY A 335 5.76 -35.71 18.02
N TYR A 336 4.79 -34.80 18.07
CA TYR A 336 3.38 -35.12 17.84
C TYR A 336 3.01 -34.96 16.36
N ILE A 337 2.83 -36.09 15.66
CA ILE A 337 2.82 -36.20 14.18
C ILE A 337 1.45 -35.90 13.54
N ASN A 338 0.37 -35.75 14.33
CA ASN A 338 -0.99 -35.72 13.76
C ASN A 338 -1.26 -34.47 12.87
N ASP A 339 -0.59 -33.35 13.14
CA ASP A 339 -0.83 -32.06 12.47
C ASP A 339 0.35 -31.62 11.59
N ASN A 340 1.36 -32.48 11.41
CA ASN A 340 2.52 -32.24 10.54
C ASN A 340 2.07 -31.91 9.13
N ALA A 341 2.70 -30.90 8.52
CA ALA A 341 2.61 -30.72 7.08
C ALA A 341 3.10 -31.98 6.36
N THR A 342 2.51 -32.34 5.22
CA THR A 342 2.87 -33.56 4.50
C THR A 342 3.30 -33.24 3.08
N ALA A 343 4.44 -33.77 2.66
CA ALA A 343 5.06 -33.50 1.38
C ALA A 343 5.27 -34.82 0.58
N ASN A 344 4.26 -35.23 -0.18
CA ASN A 344 4.19 -36.51 -0.89
C ASN A 344 4.70 -36.46 -2.34
N GLY A 345 5.77 -37.21 -2.64
CA GLY A 345 6.32 -37.35 -4.00
C GLY A 345 7.43 -36.35 -4.31
N THR A 346 7.57 -35.96 -5.59
CA THR A 346 8.57 -34.98 -6.05
C THR A 346 8.14 -33.56 -5.66
N LYS A 347 8.95 -32.86 -4.86
CA LYS A 347 8.58 -31.52 -4.35
C LYS A 347 9.61 -30.48 -4.72
N SER A 348 9.16 -29.37 -5.32
CA SER A 348 10.01 -28.21 -5.54
C SER A 348 9.47 -27.04 -4.73
N TYR A 349 10.09 -26.72 -3.59
CA TYR A 349 9.78 -25.52 -2.80
C TYR A 349 11.05 -24.69 -2.71
N VAL A 350 11.11 -23.60 -3.46
CA VAL A 350 12.34 -22.80 -3.61
C VAL A 350 12.13 -21.39 -3.10
N TYR A 351 13.09 -20.90 -2.32
CA TYR A 351 13.08 -19.53 -1.85
C TYR A 351 13.27 -18.54 -3.01
N ASN A 352 12.36 -17.58 -3.14
CA ASN A 352 12.46 -16.54 -4.17
C ASN A 352 12.02 -15.17 -3.64
N SER A 353 13.00 -14.34 -3.32
CA SER A 353 12.76 -13.00 -2.76
C SER A 353 12.09 -12.03 -3.73
N CYS A 354 12.28 -12.21 -5.06
CA CYS A 354 11.61 -11.40 -6.08
C CYS A 354 10.10 -11.63 -6.07
N TYR A 355 9.65 -12.89 -5.97
CA TYR A 355 8.22 -13.21 -5.94
C TYR A 355 7.55 -12.81 -4.63
N ILE A 356 8.25 -12.91 -3.51
CA ILE A 356 7.77 -12.38 -2.23
C ILE A 356 7.62 -10.85 -2.32
N SER A 357 8.61 -10.16 -2.89
CA SER A 357 8.58 -8.72 -3.10
C SER A 357 7.40 -8.27 -3.98
N ARG A 358 7.09 -9.00 -5.06
CA ARG A 358 5.93 -8.74 -5.91
C ARG A 358 4.60 -9.03 -5.20
N ALA A 359 4.54 -10.11 -4.43
CA ALA A 359 3.35 -10.47 -3.66
C ALA A 359 3.00 -9.41 -2.60
N THR A 360 3.99 -8.77 -1.98
CA THR A 360 3.76 -7.70 -0.98
C THR A 360 3.65 -6.31 -1.58
N GLN A 361 3.71 -6.15 -2.90
CA GLN A 361 3.75 -4.84 -3.55
C GLN A 361 2.56 -3.95 -3.17
N ARG A 362 1.36 -4.53 -3.03
CA ARG A 362 0.12 -3.79 -2.69
C ARG A 362 0.02 -3.36 -1.23
N LEU A 363 0.94 -3.82 -0.38
CA LEU A 363 1.05 -3.39 1.02
C LEU A 363 1.99 -2.19 1.18
N ARG A 364 2.69 -1.82 0.10
CA ARG A 364 3.55 -0.66 0.06
C ARG A 364 2.72 0.60 -0.08
N HIS A 365 3.19 1.66 0.56
CA HIS A 365 2.56 2.96 0.55
C HIS A 365 3.61 4.06 0.73
N TYR A 366 3.23 5.30 0.45
CA TYR A 366 4.11 6.42 0.72
C TYR A 366 4.08 6.76 2.21
N VAL A 367 5.26 6.83 2.82
CA VAL A 367 5.45 7.30 4.19
C VAL A 367 6.05 8.70 4.12
N ALA A 368 5.34 9.68 4.68
CA ALA A 368 5.82 11.05 4.76
C ALA A 368 7.07 11.14 5.66
N LEU A 369 8.08 11.88 5.22
CA LEU A 369 9.23 12.22 6.05
C LEU A 369 8.88 13.40 6.94
N ALA A 370 9.19 13.27 8.24
CA ALA A 370 8.98 14.32 9.22
C ALA A 370 9.74 15.60 8.82
N ASN A 371 9.13 16.76 9.09
CA ASN A 371 9.71 18.09 8.85
C ASN A 371 10.07 18.39 7.38
N THR A 372 9.39 17.75 6.41
CA THR A 372 9.59 18.01 4.97
C THR A 372 8.42 18.71 4.29
N TRP A 373 7.43 19.18 5.07
CA TRP A 373 6.29 19.92 4.55
C TRP A 373 6.72 21.28 4.01
N ILE A 374 6.28 21.60 2.80
CA ILE A 374 6.56 22.87 2.12
C ILE A 374 5.22 23.43 1.64
N ASP A 375 4.94 24.66 2.02
CA ASP A 375 3.85 25.45 1.49
C ASP A 375 4.38 26.38 0.38
N ASP A 376 3.54 26.67 -0.61
CA ASP A 376 3.82 27.49 -1.80
C ASP A 376 4.87 26.91 -2.76
N VAL A 377 4.80 25.61 -3.01
CA VAL A 377 5.74 24.96 -3.92
C VAL A 377 5.48 25.43 -5.37
N PRO A 378 6.53 25.71 -6.18
CA PRO A 378 6.35 26.11 -7.57
C PRO A 378 5.45 25.14 -8.35
N VAL A 379 4.37 25.70 -8.88
CA VAL A 379 3.40 25.02 -9.74
C VAL A 379 3.89 24.96 -11.18
N TRP A 380 3.53 23.88 -11.88
CA TRP A 380 3.84 23.64 -13.28
C TRP A 380 2.68 24.03 -14.20
#